data_AF-A0A7J2WS77-F1
#
_entry.id   AF-A0A7J2WS77-F1
#
_cell.length_a   1.000
_cell.length_b   1.000
_cell.length_c   1.000
_cell.angle_alpha   90.00
_cell.angle_beta   90.00
_cell.angle_gamma   90.00
#
_symmetry.space_group_name_H-M   'P 1'
#
loop_
_entity.id
_entity.type
_entity.pdbx_description
1 polymer ?
#
loop_
_entity_poly.entity_id
_entity_poly.type
_entity_poly.pdbx_seq_one_letter_code
_entity_poly.pdbx_strand_id
1 'polypeptide(L)'
;MSINGKILLVAVAALFAFSALLISYEKVSEFKSGLVASMECREGKARILLVNNASPCKLYYLILSKGDKIFRIIELNEIIYSKTEEIELDIEDKGVTISIIFERGVINGLTCGSTSYSRP
;
A
#
# COMPACT_ATOMS: atom_id res chain seq x y z
N MET A 1 -24.03 -33.83 36.67
CA MET A 1 -22.91 -32.92 36.34
C MET A 1 -22.91 -32.72 34.82
N SER A 2 -23.02 -31.46 34.37
CA SER A 2 -23.45 -31.05 33.02
C SER A 2 -22.33 -31.15 31.97
N ILE A 3 -22.56 -31.92 30.91
CA ILE A 3 -21.68 -32.09 29.73
C ILE A 3 -21.73 -30.86 28.81
N ASN A 4 -22.76 -30.01 28.94
CA ASN A 4 -23.00 -28.87 28.05
C ASN A 4 -22.03 -27.69 28.23
N GLY A 5 -21.32 -27.61 29.36
CA GLY A 5 -20.35 -26.52 29.60
C GLY A 5 -19.02 -26.68 28.86
N LYS A 6 -18.63 -27.92 28.50
CA LYS A 6 -17.34 -28.19 27.84
C LYS A 6 -17.37 -27.91 26.34
N ILE A 7 -18.51 -28.17 25.69
CA ILE A 7 -18.68 -27.96 24.24
C ILE A 7 -18.67 -26.46 23.90
N LEU A 8 -19.24 -25.62 24.76
CA LEU A 8 -19.29 -24.17 24.59
C LEU A 8 -17.87 -23.55 24.61
N LEU A 9 -16.99 -24.03 25.49
CA LEU A 9 -15.62 -23.53 25.62
C LEU A 9 -14.74 -23.86 24.41
N VAL A 10 -14.93 -25.02 23.79
CA VAL A 10 -14.17 -25.45 22.60
C VAL A 10 -14.57 -24.64 21.36
N ALA A 11 -15.87 -24.35 21.19
CA ALA A 11 -16.35 -23.55 20.06
C ALA A 11 -15.81 -22.11 20.10
N VAL A 12 -15.75 -21.51 21.29
CA VAL A 12 -15.23 -20.15 21.50
C VAL A 12 -13.73 -20.08 21.19
N ALA A 13 -12.93 -21.06 21.66
CA ALA A 13 -11.49 -21.11 21.38
C ALA A 13 -11.17 -21.28 19.89
N ALA A 14 -11.97 -22.06 19.15
CA ALA A 14 -11.82 -22.22 17.71
C ALA A 14 -12.08 -20.89 16.97
N LEU A 15 -13.14 -20.17 17.33
CA LEU A 15 -13.45 -18.84 16.76
C LEU A 15 -12.30 -17.84 16.97
N PHE A 16 -11.72 -17.78 18.17
CA PHE A 16 -10.57 -16.90 18.43
C PHE A 16 -9.30 -17.31 17.63
N ALA A 17 -9.05 -18.61 17.46
CA ALA A 17 -7.94 -19.09 16.64
C ALA A 17 -8.12 -18.75 15.15
N PHE A 18 -9.34 -18.84 14.62
CA PHE A 18 -9.65 -18.43 13.25
C PHE A 18 -9.49 -16.92 13.05
N SER A 19 -9.93 -16.08 14.00
CA SER A 19 -9.70 -14.63 13.93
C SER A 19 -8.22 -14.26 13.95
N ALA A 20 -7.42 -14.92 14.81
CA ALA A 20 -5.97 -14.70 14.84
C ALA A 20 -5.28 -15.13 13.54
N LEU A 21 -5.71 -16.25 12.94
CA LEU A 21 -5.21 -16.72 11.64
C LEU A 21 -5.55 -15.75 10.50
N LEU A 22 -6.76 -15.20 10.49
CA LEU A 22 -7.18 -14.21 9.49
C LEU A 22 -6.38 -12.90 9.61
N ILE A 23 -6.17 -12.40 10.83
CA ILE A 23 -5.34 -11.21 11.10
C ILE A 23 -3.88 -11.46 10.69
N SER A 24 -3.35 -12.66 10.95
CA SER A 24 -2.01 -13.04 10.48
C SER A 24 -1.95 -13.15 8.95
N TYR A 25 -3.01 -13.61 8.28
CA TYR A 25 -3.02 -13.71 6.82
C TYR A 25 -3.09 -12.33 6.15
N GLU A 26 -3.87 -11.39 6.68
CA GLU A 26 -3.86 -9.99 6.21
C GLU A 26 -2.45 -9.39 6.36
N LYS A 27 -1.81 -9.56 7.52
CA LYS A 27 -0.43 -9.09 7.73
C LYS A 27 0.60 -9.77 6.82
N VAL A 28 0.45 -11.07 6.55
CA VAL A 28 1.35 -11.80 5.63
C VAL A 28 1.11 -11.42 4.17
N SER A 29 -0.13 -11.07 3.81
CA SER A 29 -0.49 -10.58 2.47
C SER A 29 0.07 -9.18 2.22
N GLU A 30 0.07 -8.30 3.22
CA GLU A 30 0.72 -6.98 3.13
C GLU A 30 2.24 -7.08 2.90
N PHE A 31 2.88 -8.15 3.40
CA PHE A 31 4.30 -8.42 3.13
C PHE A 31 4.59 -9.00 1.73
N LYS A 32 3.59 -9.54 1.02
CA LYS A 32 3.81 -10.19 -0.28
C LYS A 32 3.95 -9.21 -1.45
N SER A 33 3.50 -7.96 -1.32
CA SER A 33 3.64 -6.99 -2.40
C SER A 33 4.97 -6.24 -2.39
N GLY A 34 5.72 -6.26 -1.28
CA GLY A 34 7.11 -5.79 -1.15
C GLY A 34 7.38 -4.30 -1.43
N LEU A 35 6.45 -3.61 -2.08
CA LEU A 35 6.52 -2.21 -2.50
C LEU A 35 5.74 -1.33 -1.55
N VAL A 36 6.46 -0.41 -0.92
CA VAL A 36 5.93 0.62 -0.04
C VAL A 36 6.21 1.97 -0.66
N ALA A 37 5.23 2.86 -0.67
CA ALA A 37 5.42 4.26 -1.03
C ALA A 37 5.08 5.14 0.16
N SER A 38 5.91 6.13 0.48
CA SER A 38 5.55 7.24 1.36
C SER A 38 5.63 8.56 0.61
N MET A 39 4.82 9.54 1.02
CA MET A 39 4.81 10.87 0.41
C MET A 39 4.98 11.93 1.48
N GLU A 40 5.96 12.80 1.30
CA GLU A 40 6.13 14.03 2.08
C GLU A 40 5.93 15.24 1.17
N CYS A 41 5.36 16.32 1.71
CA CYS A 41 5.19 17.56 0.97
C CYS A 41 5.96 18.68 1.65
N ARG A 42 6.85 19.34 0.91
CA ARG A 42 7.68 20.45 1.39
C ARG A 42 7.74 21.52 0.30
N GLU A 43 7.47 22.76 0.68
CA GLU A 43 7.73 23.94 -0.18
C GLU A 43 7.12 23.86 -1.60
N GLY A 44 5.91 23.32 -1.73
CA GLY A 44 5.23 23.18 -3.04
C GLY A 44 5.67 21.97 -3.87
N LYS A 45 6.47 21.07 -3.28
CA LYS A 45 6.86 19.80 -3.87
C LYS A 45 6.32 18.63 -3.06
N ALA A 46 5.99 17.56 -3.76
CA ALA A 46 5.76 16.25 -3.19
C ALA A 46 6.96 15.33 -3.48
N ARG A 47 7.55 14.78 -2.41
CA ARG A 47 8.62 13.79 -2.45
C ARG A 47 8.01 12.43 -2.15
N ILE A 48 8.07 11.52 -3.11
CA ILE A 48 7.61 10.14 -2.96
C ILE A 48 8.85 9.26 -2.75
N LEU A 49 8.88 8.54 -1.63
CA LEU A 49 9.88 7.52 -1.36
C LEU A 49 9.29 6.15 -1.70
N LEU A 50 9.90 5.46 -2.67
CA LEU A 50 9.53 4.11 -3.08
C LEU A 50 10.52 3.10 -2.53
N VAL A 51 10.07 2.14 -1.74
CA VAL A 51 10.89 1.07 -1.20
C VAL A 51 10.42 -0.24 -1.81
N ASN A 52 11.26 -0.85 -2.66
CA ASN A 52 11.02 -2.19 -3.18
C ASN A 52 11.83 -3.22 -2.38
N ASN A 53 11.14 -4.04 -1.60
CA ASN A 53 11.73 -5.15 -0.84
C ASN A 53 11.59 -6.51 -1.57
N ALA A 54 11.09 -6.51 -2.80
CA ALA A 54 10.89 -7.70 -3.62
C ALA A 54 11.83 -7.70 -4.84
N SER A 55 11.61 -8.64 -5.77
CA SER A 55 12.30 -8.67 -7.05
C SER A 55 12.09 -7.38 -7.85
N PRO A 56 13.02 -7.00 -8.74
CA PRO A 56 12.83 -5.87 -9.63
C PRO A 56 11.50 -5.95 -10.39
N CYS A 57 10.85 -4.81 -10.59
CA CYS A 57 9.60 -4.73 -11.33
C CYS A 57 9.51 -3.41 -12.11
N LYS A 58 8.68 -3.38 -13.14
CA LYS A 58 8.46 -2.18 -13.94
C LYS A 58 7.45 -1.23 -13.30
N LEU A 59 7.79 0.05 -13.23
CA LEU A 59 6.89 1.16 -12.86
C LEU A 59 6.42 1.82 -14.16
N TYR A 60 5.12 1.84 -14.40
CA TYR A 60 4.56 2.38 -15.63
C TYR A 60 4.15 3.84 -15.48
N TYR A 61 3.27 4.13 -14.51
CA TYR A 61 2.56 5.41 -14.43
C TYR A 61 2.45 5.94 -13.01
N LEU A 62 2.48 7.27 -12.91
CA LEU A 62 1.95 8.04 -11.78
C LEU A 62 0.68 8.75 -12.24
N ILE A 63 -0.40 8.55 -11.50
CA ILE A 63 -1.71 9.17 -11.75
C ILE A 63 -1.97 10.15 -10.61
N LEU A 64 -2.11 11.43 -10.95
CA LEU A 64 -2.43 12.48 -10.01
C LEU A 64 -3.91 12.83 -10.12
N SER A 65 -4.61 12.76 -9.00
CA SER A 65 -6.05 13.05 -8.88
C SER A 65 -6.32 14.09 -7.81
N LYS A 66 -7.42 14.84 -7.97
CA LYS A 66 -7.98 15.73 -6.94
C LYS A 66 -9.48 15.50 -6.87
N GLY A 67 -9.95 14.97 -5.74
CA GLY A 67 -11.29 14.37 -5.67
C GLY A 67 -11.42 13.25 -6.69
N ASP A 68 -12.53 13.21 -7.42
CA ASP A 68 -12.82 12.16 -8.41
C ASP A 68 -12.22 12.44 -9.81
N LYS A 69 -11.39 13.49 -9.94
CA LYS A 69 -10.83 13.90 -11.24
C LYS A 69 -9.35 13.61 -11.33
N ILE A 70 -8.97 12.85 -12.34
CA ILE A 70 -7.58 12.71 -12.78
C ILE A 70 -7.21 13.95 -13.59
N PHE A 71 -6.13 14.63 -13.23
CA PHE A 71 -5.69 15.84 -13.93
C PHE A 71 -4.30 15.70 -14.57
N ARG A 72 -3.51 14.70 -14.18
CA ARG A 72 -2.21 14.42 -14.79
C ARG A 72 -1.88 12.93 -14.70
N ILE A 73 -1.32 12.40 -15.77
CA ILE A 73 -0.71 11.07 -15.83
C ILE A 73 0.73 11.26 -16.30
N ILE A 74 1.68 10.70 -15.57
CA ILE A 74 3.10 10.76 -15.87
C ILE A 74 3.56 9.34 -16.17
N GLU A 75 4.06 9.10 -17.38
CA GLU A 75 4.66 7.84 -17.77
C GLU A 75 6.14 7.84 -17.40
N LEU A 76 6.58 6.84 -16.63
CA LEU A 76 7.96 6.71 -16.17
C LEU A 76 8.68 5.56 -16.88
N ASN A 77 8.02 4.40 -17.03
CA ASN A 77 8.58 3.21 -17.70
C ASN A 77 9.94 2.75 -17.15
N GLU A 78 10.16 2.89 -15.84
CA GLU A 78 11.42 2.57 -15.17
C GLU A 78 11.39 1.19 -14.51
N ILE A 79 12.57 0.61 -14.25
CA ILE A 79 12.69 -0.64 -13.47
C ILE A 79 13.12 -0.26 -12.05
N ILE A 80 12.27 -0.55 -11.08
CA ILE A 80 12.55 -0.34 -9.67
C ILE A 80 13.23 -1.60 -9.12
N TYR A 81 14.53 -1.50 -8.86
CA TYR A 81 15.30 -2.59 -8.24
C TYR A 81 15.01 -2.70 -6.74
N SER A 82 15.52 -3.75 -6.09
CA SER A 82 15.34 -4.01 -4.66
C SER A 82 16.15 -3.01 -3.80
N LYS A 83 15.70 -1.76 -3.78
CA LYS A 83 16.30 -0.60 -3.10
C LYS A 83 15.23 0.46 -2.84
N THR A 84 15.65 1.52 -2.15
CA THR A 84 14.88 2.74 -2.01
C THR A 84 15.17 3.69 -3.17
N GLU A 85 14.12 4.21 -3.79
CA GLU A 85 14.16 5.23 -4.82
C GLU A 85 13.30 6.43 -4.43
N GLU A 86 13.56 7.56 -5.05
CA GLU A 86 12.91 8.82 -4.75
C GLU A 86 12.42 9.50 -6.02
N ILE A 87 11.17 9.94 -5.97
CA ILE A 87 10.54 10.70 -7.04
C ILE A 87 10.10 12.04 -6.46
N GLU A 88 10.63 13.13 -7.01
CA GLU A 88 10.17 14.48 -6.68
C GLU A 88 9.19 14.98 -7.74
N LEU A 89 8.08 15.55 -7.30
CA LEU A 89 7.05 16.13 -8.15
C LEU A 89 6.72 17.54 -7.66
N ASP A 90 6.61 18.49 -8.58
CA ASP A 90 6.11 19.83 -8.25
C ASP A 90 4.58 19.78 -8.08
N ILE A 91 4.13 19.74 -6.83
CA ILE A 91 2.72 19.66 -6.42
C ILE A 91 2.48 20.66 -5.30
N GLU A 92 1.83 21.77 -5.64
CA GLU A 92 1.56 22.88 -4.70
C GLU A 92 0.33 22.65 -3.82
N ASP A 93 -0.52 21.66 -4.16
CA ASP A 93 -1.87 21.54 -3.64
C ASP A 93 -2.02 20.38 -2.63
N LYS A 94 -2.49 20.72 -1.43
CA LYS A 94 -2.71 19.78 -0.31
C LYS A 94 -3.83 18.75 -0.54
N GLY A 95 -4.59 18.86 -1.63
CA GLY A 95 -5.67 17.93 -1.98
C GLY A 95 -5.32 16.85 -3.01
N VAL A 96 -4.07 16.79 -3.46
CA VAL A 96 -3.67 15.83 -4.51
C VAL A 96 -3.45 14.44 -3.92
N THR A 97 -4.04 13.46 -4.58
CA THR A 97 -3.79 12.03 -4.40
C THR A 97 -2.94 11.51 -5.54
N ILE A 98 -2.01 10.62 -5.24
CA ILE A 98 -1.16 9.95 -6.20
C ILE A 98 -1.46 8.47 -6.16
N SER A 99 -1.66 7.90 -7.34
CA SER A 99 -1.71 6.46 -7.54
C SER A 99 -0.56 6.04 -8.43
N ILE A 100 0.09 4.93 -8.10
CA ILE A 100 1.30 4.45 -8.78
C ILE A 100 1.01 3.07 -9.34
N ILE A 101 1.20 2.92 -10.65
CA ILE A 101 0.92 1.69 -11.39
C ILE A 101 2.22 0.98 -11.71
N PHE A 102 2.32 -0.28 -11.29
CA PHE A 102 3.47 -1.15 -11.52
C PHE A 102 3.02 -2.42 -12.25
N GLU A 103 3.98 -3.19 -12.76
CA GLU A 103 3.79 -4.52 -13.33
C GLU A 103 3.04 -5.49 -12.40
N ARG A 104 3.22 -5.34 -11.10
CA ARG A 104 2.74 -6.29 -10.08
C ARG A 104 1.57 -5.79 -9.24
N GLY A 105 1.02 -4.63 -9.56
CA GLY A 105 -0.09 -4.06 -8.81
C GLY A 105 -0.09 -2.55 -8.78
N VAL A 106 -0.88 -2.01 -7.86
CA VAL A 106 -1.16 -0.58 -7.74
C VAL A 106 -1.00 -0.12 -6.30
N ILE A 107 -0.38 1.04 -6.12
CA ILE A 107 -0.45 1.83 -4.88
C ILE A 107 -1.48 2.93 -5.13
N ASN A 108 -2.60 2.93 -4.41
CA ASN A 108 -3.62 3.95 -4.55
C ASN A 108 -3.63 4.91 -3.35
N GLY A 109 -4.07 6.14 -3.60
CA GLY A 109 -4.48 7.08 -2.55
C GLY A 109 -3.35 7.69 -1.72
N LEU A 110 -2.14 7.79 -2.28
CA LEU A 110 -1.01 8.42 -1.60
C LEU A 110 -1.25 9.94 -1.51
N THR A 111 -1.31 10.46 -0.29
CA THR A 111 -1.44 11.89 0.03
C THR A 111 -0.25 12.39 0.85
N CYS A 112 -0.08 13.71 0.94
CA CYS A 112 0.97 14.33 1.77
C CYS A 112 0.92 13.81 3.22
N GLY A 113 2.02 13.22 3.69
CA GLY A 113 2.14 12.65 5.04
C GLY A 113 1.61 11.22 5.17
N SER A 114 1.27 10.56 4.07
CA SER A 114 0.76 9.19 4.08
C SER A 114 1.81 8.17 3.63
N THR A 115 1.55 6.91 3.97
CA THR A 115 2.27 5.73 3.46
C THR A 115 1.25 4.74 2.96
N SER A 116 1.52 4.13 1.81
CA SER A 116 0.64 3.16 1.17
C SER A 116 1.45 2.00 0.60
N TYR A 117 0.78 0.88 0.39
CA TYR A 117 1.39 -0.40 0.02
C TYR A 117 0.81 -0.87 -1.30
N SER A 118 1.63 -1.53 -2.11
CA SER A 118 1.16 -2.08 -3.37
C SER A 118 0.14 -3.19 -3.08
N ARG A 119 -0.94 -3.21 -3.86
CA ARG A 119 -1.93 -4.29 -3.88
C ARG A 119 -2.00 -4.87 -5.30
N PRO A 120 -2.16 -6.20 -5.46
CA PRO A 120 -2.35 -6.82 -6.76
C PRO A 120 -3.48 -6.17 -7.56
#